data_AF-A0A9D7ZXV2-F1
#
_entry.id   AF-A0A9D7ZXV2-F1
#
_cell.length_a   1.000
_cell.length_b   1.000
_cell.length_c   1.000
_cell.angle_alpha   90.00
_cell.angle_beta   90.00
_cell.angle_gamma   90.00
#
_symmetry.space_group_name_H-M   'P 1'
#
loop_
_entity.id
_entity.type
_entity.pdbx_description
1 polymer ?
#
loop_
_entity_poly.entity_id
_entity_poly.type
_entity_poly.pdbx_seq_one_letter_code
_entity_poly.pdbx_strand_id
1 'polypeptide(L)' 'MKRRDLERKLRIAGCYLKREGASHSLWINPKNGAIETVPRHSEIKEPLVRKILKNLNAE' A
#
# COMPACT_ATOMS: atom_id res chain seq x y z
N MET A 1 -8.15 -3.77 8.57
CA MET A 1 -8.67 -2.96 7.45
C MET A 1 -8.87 -3.83 6.22
N LYS A 2 -9.90 -3.59 5.39
CA LYS A 2 -10.01 -4.28 4.09
C LYS A 2 -8.93 -3.74 3.13
N ARG A 3 -8.32 -4.61 2.33
CA ARG A 3 -7.31 -4.22 1.33
C ARG A 3 -7.76 -3.04 0.45
N ARG A 4 -9.03 -3.05 0.00
CA ARG A 4 -9.60 -2.00 -0.85
C ARG A 4 -9.54 -0.61 -0.20
N ASP A 5 -9.72 -0.52 1.12
CA ASP A 5 -9.65 0.74 1.84
C ASP A 5 -8.21 1.24 1.96
N LEU A 6 -7.24 0.33 2.18
CA LEU A 6 -5.82 0.66 2.13
C LEU A 6 -5.43 1.18 0.74
N GLU A 7 -5.78 0.46 -0.32
CA GLU A 7 -5.48 0.89 -1.70
C GLU A 7 -6.14 2.23 -2.04
N ARG A 8 -7.32 2.54 -1.50
CA ARG A 8 -7.95 3.86 -1.65
C ARG A 8 -7.10 4.95 -0.98
N LYS A 9 -6.66 4.74 0.26
CA LYS A 9 -5.78 5.69 0.97
C LYS A 9 -4.47 5.93 0.22
N LEU A 10 -3.84 4.86 -0.27
CA LEU A 10 -2.62 4.95 -1.07
C LEU A 10 -2.82 5.79 -2.33
N ARG A 11 -3.92 5.59 -3.07
CA ARG A 11 -4.25 6.41 -4.25
C ARG A 11 -4.47 7.88 -3.90
N ILE A 12 -5.17 8.17 -2.80
CA ILE A 12 -5.39 9.55 -2.33
C ILE A 12 -4.05 10.24 -2.00
N ALA A 13 -3.11 9.51 -1.40
CA ALA A 13 -1.76 10.01 -1.14
C ALA A 13 -0.90 10.21 -2.40
N GLY A 14 -1.40 9.80 -3.58
CA GLY A 14 -0.69 9.87 -4.86
C GLY A 14 0.21 8.66 -5.12
N CYS A 15 0.12 7.61 -4.30
CA CYS A 15 0.80 6.33 -4.57
C CYS A 15 0.05 5.56 -5.68
N TYR A 16 0.78 4.76 -6.44
CA TYR A 16 0.21 3.91 -7.47
C TYR A 16 0.77 2.49 -7.44
N LEU A 17 0.02 1.57 -8.05
CA LEU A 17 0.41 0.18 -8.21
C LEU A 17 1.52 0.09 -9.27
N LYS A 18 2.74 -0.25 -8.84
CA LYS A 18 3.90 -0.39 -9.72
C LYS A 18 3.91 -1.74 -10.45
N ARG A 19 3.57 -2.82 -9.73
CA ARG A 19 3.54 -4.18 -10.28
C ARG A 19 2.56 -5.03 -9.47
N GLU A 20 1.75 -5.82 -10.16
CA GLU A 20 0.90 -6.82 -9.54
C GLU A 20 1.59 -8.19 -9.55
N GLY A 21 1.62 -8.87 -8.41
CA GLY A 21 2.18 -10.21 -8.25
C GLY A 21 1.13 -11.23 -7.80
N ALA A 22 1.53 -12.50 -7.66
CA ALA A 22 0.61 -13.57 -7.26
C ALA A 22 0.13 -13.41 -5.81
N SER A 23 1.05 -13.17 -4.86
CA SER A 23 0.73 -13.03 -3.43
C SER A 23 0.77 -11.59 -2.93
N HIS A 24 1.57 -10.73 -3.57
CA HIS A 24 1.79 -9.34 -3.16
C HIS A 24 1.75 -8.39 -4.36
N SER A 25 1.27 -7.19 -4.10
CA SER A 25 1.28 -6.04 -5.00
C SER A 25 2.40 -5.09 -4.60
N LEU A 26 3.18 -4.58 -5.54
CA LEU A 26 4.18 -3.54 -5.29
C LEU A 26 3.56 -2.17 -5.51
N TRP A 27 3.57 -1.34 -4.47
CA TRP A 27 3.12 0.04 -4.50
C TRP A 27 4.32 0.98 -4.43
N ILE A 28 4.21 2.14 -5.09
CA ILE A 28 5.24 3.17 -5.08
C ILE A 28 4.62 4.54 -4.80
N ASN A 29 5.30 5.34 -3.99
CA ASN A 29 5.04 6.77 -3.89
C ASN A 29 6.02 7.52 -4.82
N PRO A 30 5.56 8.14 -5.91
CA PRO A 30 6.44 8.85 -6.83
C PRO A 30 7.09 10.11 -6.23
N LYS A 31 6.53 10.67 -5.15
CA LYS A 31 7.03 11.93 -4.57
C LYS A 31 8.38 11.74 -3.86
N ASN A 32 8.63 10.57 -3.31
CA ASN A 32 9.85 10.24 -2.56
C ASN A 32 10.55 8.97 -3.08
N GLY A 33 9.97 8.26 -4.05
CA GLY A 33 10.48 7.01 -4.60
C GLY A 33 10.32 5.80 -3.68
N ALA A 34 9.61 5.91 -2.56
CA ALA A 34 9.41 4.81 -1.62
C ALA A 34 8.57 3.70 -2.25
N ILE A 35 8.96 2.44 -2.03
CA ILE A 35 8.31 1.25 -2.57
C ILE A 35 7.98 0.32 -1.40
N GLU A 36 6.78 -0.24 -1.40
CA GLU A 36 6.34 -1.19 -0.38
C GLU A 36 5.47 -2.30 -0.96
N THR A 37 5.57 -3.50 -0.39
CA THR A 37 4.73 -4.65 -0.75
C THR A 37 3.43 -4.66 0.04
N VAL A 38 2.30 -4.76 -0.64
CA VAL A 38 0.95 -4.88 -0.06
C VAL A 38 0.43 -6.30 -0.30
N PRO A 39 -0.01 -7.04 0.73
CA PRO A 39 -0.53 -8.40 0.55
C PRO A 39 -1.89 -8.39 -0.16
N ARG A 40 -2.18 -9.46 -0.91
CA ARG A 40 -3.37 -9.53 -1.75
C ARG A 40 -4.65 -10.04 -1.08
N HIS A 41 -4.57 -10.57 0.14
CA HIS A 41 -5.74 -11.06 0.88
C HIS A 41 -6.68 -9.92 1.30
N SER A 42 -7.94 -10.24 1.54
CA SER A 42 -9.02 -9.27 1.76
C SER A 42 -8.83 -8.42 3.01
N GLU A 43 -8.34 -9.01 4.10
CA GLU A 43 -8.22 -8.35 5.41
C GLU A 43 -6.78 -8.22 5.86
N ILE A 44 -6.33 -6.99 6.08
CA ILE A 44 -4.96 -6.68 6.51
C ILE A 44 -4.99 -6.23 7.97
N LYS A 45 -4.11 -6.81 8.80
CA LYS A 45 -3.99 -6.46 10.22
C LYS A 45 -3.57 -4.99 10.37
N GLU A 46 -4.17 -4.28 11.31
CA GLU A 46 -3.92 -2.85 11.55
C GLU A 46 -2.43 -2.48 11.73
N PRO A 47 -1.59 -3.25 12.44
CA PRO A 47 -0.17 -2.93 12.55
C PRO A 47 0.56 -2.92 11.21
N LEU A 48 0.20 -3.84 10.31
CA LEU A 48 0.79 -3.92 8.97
C LEU A 48 0.31 -2.76 8.10
N VAL A 49 -0.96 -2.39 8.19
CA VAL A 49 -1.52 -1.21 7.51
C VAL A 49 -0.76 0.05 7.90
N ARG A 50 -0.58 0.29 9.21
CA ARG A 50 0.16 1.46 9.72
C ARG A 50 1.60 1.49 9.22
N LYS A 51 2.28 0.34 9.23
CA LYS A 51 3.65 0.21 8.69
C LYS A 51 3.70 0.59 7.20
N ILE A 52 2.78 0.07 6.39
CA ILE A 52 2.73 0.36 4.94
C ILE A 52 2.49 1.85 4.69
N LEU A 53 1.51 2.45 5.38
CA LEU A 53 1.20 3.88 5.22
C LEU A 53 2.39 4.76 5.61
N LYS A 54 3.05 4.46 6.72
CA LYS A 54 4.25 5.17 7.15
C LYS A 54 5.40 5.04 6.13
N ASN A 55 5.67 3.82 5.66
CA ASN A 55 6.74 3.57 4.69
C ASN A 55 6.50 4.27 3.35
N LEU A 56 5.24 4.36 2.91
CA LEU A 56 4.85 5.08 1.70
C LEU A 56 4.57 6.57 1.94
N ASN A 57 4.77 7.08 3.16
CA ASN A 57 4.45 8.45 3.55
C ASN A 57 3.01 8.86 3.15
N ALA A 58 2.06 7.97 3.45
CA ALA A 58 0.65 8.02 3.08
C ALA A 58 -0.28 8.02 4.31
N GLU A 59 0.23 8.44 5.47
CA GLU A 59 -0.55 8.61 6.71
C GLU A 59 -1.65 9.69 6.56
#